data_AF-A0AAV6IUL5-F1
#
_entry.id   AF-A0AAV6IUL5-F1
#
_cell.length_a   1.000
_cell.length_b   1.000
_cell.length_c   1.000
_cell.angle_alpha   90.00
_cell.angle_beta   90.00
_cell.angle_gamma   90.00
#
_symmetry.space_group_name_H-M   'P 1'
#
loop_
_entity.id
_entity.type
_entity.pdbx_description
1 polymer ?
#
loop_
_entity_poly.entity_id
_entity_poly.type
_entity_poly.pdbx_seq_one_letter_code
_entity_poly.pdbx_strand_id
1 'polypeptide(L)' 'MTFVRYVLDSKRAALNDELQCLPISVDERLDVGEIISHDATKLDMFFSLNHDDKYRWVMRILARAG' A
#
# COMPACT_ATOMS: atom_id res chain seq x y z
N MET A 1 21.71 -13.13 -3.89
CA MET A 1 20.73 -12.43 -3.02
C MET A 1 20.08 -11.29 -3.82
N THR A 2 19.47 -11.62 -4.96
CA THR A 2 19.03 -10.62 -5.97
C THR A 2 17.52 -10.63 -6.12
N PHE A 3 16.88 -11.78 -5.94
CA PHE A 3 15.43 -11.98 -6.09
C PHE A 3 14.57 -11.12 -5.15
N VAL A 4 14.98 -10.90 -3.90
CA VAL A 4 14.17 -10.16 -2.91
C VAL A 4 14.01 -8.68 -3.30
N ARG A 5 15.03 -8.09 -3.93
CA ARG A 5 15.02 -6.66 -4.29
C ARG A 5 14.13 -6.39 -5.50
N TYR A 6 14.10 -7.30 -6.48
CA TYR A 6 13.18 -7.22 -7.62
C TYR A 6 11.71 -7.32 -7.18
N VAL A 7 11.41 -8.22 -6.23
CA VAL A 7 10.03 -8.40 -5.73
C VAL A 7 9.51 -7.15 -5.04
N LEU A 8 10.35 -6.46 -4.25
CA LEU A 8 9.96 -5.23 -3.57
C LEU A 8 9.71 -4.07 -4.55
N ASP A 9 10.52 -3.95 -5.59
CA ASP A 9 10.35 -2.91 -6.61
C ASP A 9 9.07 -3.12 -7.43
N SER A 10 8.79 -4.37 -7.83
CA SER A 10 7.54 -4.72 -8.52
C SER A 10 6.31 -4.51 -7.64
N LYS A 11 6.38 -4.85 -6.34
CA LYS A 11 5.28 -4.61 -5.39
C LYS A 11 5.05 -3.11 -5.16
N ARG A 12 6.10 -2.29 -5.15
CA ARG A 12 5.97 -0.82 -5.07
C ARG A 12 5.30 -0.23 -6.30
N ALA A 13 5.63 -0.72 -7.49
CA ALA A 13 4.94 -0.31 -8.72
C ALA A 13 3.45 -0.70 -8.68
N ALA A 14 3.15 -1.95 -8.29
CA ALA A 14 1.79 -2.46 -8.19
C ALA A 14 0.96 -1.83 -7.05
N LEU A 15 1.61 -1.24 -6.03
CA LEU A 15 0.91 -0.59 -4.93
C LEU A 15 0.04 0.56 -5.44
N ASN A 16 0.54 1.36 -6.37
CA ASN A 16 -0.23 2.48 -6.91
C ASN A 16 -1.45 2.01 -7.70
N ASP A 17 -1.34 0.93 -8.48
CA ASP A 17 -2.48 0.31 -9.18
C ASP A 17 -3.53 -0.21 -8.20
N GLU A 18 -3.11 -0.92 -7.14
CA GLU A 18 -4.04 -1.43 -6.13
C GLU A 18 -4.74 -0.29 -5.35
N LEU A 19 -4.02 0.79 -5.03
CA LEU A 19 -4.59 1.98 -4.40
C LEU A 19 -5.55 2.73 -5.35
N GLN A 20 -5.36 2.68 -6.67
CA GLN A 20 -6.32 3.23 -7.65
C GLN A 20 -7.66 2.51 -7.62
N CYS A 21 -7.66 1.22 -7.29
CA CYS A 21 -8.88 0.43 -7.21
C CYS A 21 -9.65 0.66 -5.91
N LEU A 22 -9.07 1.32 -4.91
CA LEU A 22 -9.73 1.61 -3.64
C LEU A 22 -10.57 2.89 -3.74
N PRO A 23 -11.73 2.97 -3.07
CA PRO A 23 -12.58 4.17 -3.05
C PRO A 23 -12.02 5.22 -2.08
N ILE A 24 -10.86 5.78 -2.43
CA ILE A 24 -10.11 6.80 -1.68
C ILE A 24 -9.69 7.96 -2.59
N SER A 25 -9.54 9.14 -2.00
CA SER A 25 -9.17 10.38 -2.69
C SER A 25 -7.71 10.35 -3.16
N VAL A 26 -7.35 11.23 -4.10
CA VAL A 26 -5.97 11.30 -4.61
C VAL A 26 -4.97 11.68 -3.52
N ASP A 27 -5.31 12.63 -2.65
CA ASP A 27 -4.46 13.00 -1.51
C ASP A 27 -4.25 11.83 -0.54
N GLU A 28 -5.33 11.14 -0.17
CA GLU A 28 -5.28 9.94 0.68
C GLU A 28 -4.41 8.83 0.07
N ARG A 29 -4.45 8.67 -1.26
CA ARG A 29 -3.60 7.72 -1.98
C ARG A 29 -2.13 8.10 -1.92
N LEU A 30 -1.80 9.39 -2.01
CA LEU A 30 -0.42 9.87 -1.92
C LEU A 30 0.14 9.64 -0.51
N ASP A 31 -0.62 10.01 0.52
CA ASP A 31 -0.25 9.77 1.93
C ASP A 31 -0.02 8.28 2.20
N VAL A 32 -0.97 7.43 1.80
CA VAL A 32 -0.90 5.99 2.02
C VAL A 32 0.22 5.35 1.21
N GLY A 33 0.37 5.78 -0.05
CA GLY A 33 1.46 5.35 -0.92
C GLY A 33 2.81 5.66 -0.30
N GLU A 34 2.98 6.85 0.27
CA GLU A 34 4.22 7.23 0.97
C GLU A 34 4.44 6.37 2.23
N ILE A 35 3.41 6.17 3.06
CA ILE A 35 3.51 5.41 4.33
C ILE A 35 3.84 3.92 4.08
N ILE A 36 3.23 3.31 3.07
CA ILE A 36 3.39 1.88 2.77
C ILE A 36 4.67 1.62 1.96
N SER A 37 4.98 2.46 0.97
CA SER A 37 6.12 2.21 0.07
C SER A 37 7.48 2.23 0.79
N HIS A 38 7.60 2.98 1.89
CA HIS A 38 8.81 3.06 2.71
C HIS A 38 9.02 1.85 3.64
N ASP A 39 7.99 1.06 3.89
CA ASP A 39 8.04 -0.07 4.84
C ASP A 39 7.72 -1.39 4.12
N ALA A 40 8.76 -2.19 3.90
CA ALA A 40 8.63 -3.49 3.23
C ALA A 40 7.65 -4.44 3.94
N THR A 41 7.49 -4.33 5.26
CA THR A 41 6.56 -5.16 6.04
C THR A 41 5.11 -4.75 5.78
N LYS A 42 4.85 -3.43 5.77
CA LYS A 42 3.52 -2.89 5.43
C LYS A 42 3.15 -3.20 3.99
N LEU A 43 4.12 -3.10 3.09
CA LEU A 43 3.95 -3.46 1.69
C LEU A 43 3.56 -4.94 1.55
N ASP A 44 4.28 -5.84 2.20
CA ASP A 44 3.96 -7.27 2.17
C ASP A 44 2.58 -7.58 2.77
N MET A 45 2.27 -6.95 3.92
CA MET A 45 0.98 -7.05 4.57
C MET A 45 -0.15 -6.57 3.65
N PHE A 46 -0.01 -5.42 2.99
CA PHE A 46 -1.01 -4.89 2.07
C PHE A 46 -1.34 -5.88 0.95
N PHE A 47 -0.32 -6.49 0.33
CA PHE A 47 -0.51 -7.48 -0.72
C PHE A 47 -1.06 -8.83 -0.22
N SER A 48 -0.96 -9.11 1.09
CA SER A 48 -1.56 -10.30 1.69
C SER A 48 -3.05 -10.15 2.01
N LEU A 49 -3.59 -8.92 2.00
CA LEU A 49 -4.98 -8.63 2.34
C LEU A 49 -5.91 -8.73 1.14
N ASN A 50 -7.18 -9.06 1.39
CA ASN A 50 -8.24 -9.01 0.41
C ASN A 50 -8.65 -7.56 0.11
N HIS A 51 -9.39 -7.31 -0.98
CA HIS A 51 -9.76 -5.96 -1.40
C HIS A 51 -10.50 -5.14 -0.32
N ASP A 52 -11.49 -5.75 0.35
CA ASP A 52 -12.20 -5.12 1.49
C ASP A 52 -11.28 -4.81 2.68
N ASP A 53 -10.38 -5.74 3.02
CA ASP A 53 -9.47 -5.58 4.14
C ASP A 53 -8.38 -4.55 3.84
N LYS A 54 -7.93 -4.46 2.58
CA LYS A 54 -7.04 -3.38 2.08
C LYS A 54 -7.69 -2.02 2.32
N TYR A 55 -8.94 -1.85 1.91
CA TYR A 55 -9.67 -0.60 2.12
C TYR A 55 -9.76 -0.24 3.61
N ARG A 56 -10.22 -1.17 4.45
CA ARG A 56 -10.33 -0.96 5.91
C ARG A 56 -8.99 -0.64 6.54
N TRP A 57 -7.93 -1.32 6.14
CA TRP A 57 -6.60 -1.11 6.65
C TRP A 57 -6.05 0.26 6.25
N VAL A 58 -6.21 0.65 4.98
CA VAL A 58 -5.84 1.97 4.46
C VAL A 58 -6.58 3.09 5.21
N MET A 59 -7.89 2.96 5.41
CA MET A 59 -8.67 3.90 6.22
C MET A 59 -8.15 4.03 7.65
N ARG A 60 -7.70 2.94 8.27
CA ARG A 60 -7.08 2.96 9.61
C ARG A 60 -5.69 3.60 9.62
N ILE A 61 -4.93 3.50 8.52
CA ILE A 61 -3.64 4.19 8.38
C ILE A 61 -3.88 5.70 8.30
N LEU A 62 -4.79 6.12 7.42
CA LEU A 62 -5.16 7.53 7.23
C LEU A 62 -5.67 8.17 8.52
N ALA A 63 -6.58 7.48 9.22
CA ALA A 63 -7.12 7.94 10.50
C ALA A 63 -6.09 8.02 11.64
N ARG A 64 -4.89 7.45 11.46
CA ARG A 64 -3.77 7.55 12.42
C ARG A 64 -2.69 8.55 11.99
N ALA A 65 -2.70 8.97 10.73
CA ALA A 65 -1.74 9.90 10.15
C ALA A 65 -2.18 11.36 10.33
N GLY A 66 -3.49 11.62 10.47
CA GLY A 66 -4.06 12.90 10.91
C GLY A 66 -4.28 12.96 12.42
#